data_AF-A0A7S2S5H3-F1
#
_entry.id   AF-A0A7S2S5H3-F1
#
_cell.length_a   1.000
_cell.length_b   1.000
_cell.length_c   1.000
_cell.angle_alpha   90.00
_cell.angle_beta   90.00
_cell.angle_gamma   90.00
#
_symmetry.space_group_name_H-M   'P 1'
#
loop_
_entity.id
_entity.type
_entity.pdbx_description
1 polymer ?
#
loop_
_entity_poly.entity_id
_entity_poly.type
_entity_poly.pdbx_seq_one_letter_code
_entity_poly.pdbx_strand_id
1 'polypeptide(L)'
;MATSNTFFNKGIDIVNQAVEADNAGNFDEAYTKYKRALEHFMIGLKHEKNPSTKATILKRVEGYMVRAEQLNTAMEESKAQGKKAEDSGGGGAASLSKDKKAGAEEDKESSKLKNQLESAIVSEKPNIKWDDVAGLTAAKEAPKEA
;
A
#
# COMPACT_ATOMS: atom_id res chain seq x y z
N MET A 1 18.62 13.66 -18.10
CA MET A 1 18.67 13.03 -16.76
C MET A 1 17.66 13.64 -15.78
N ALA A 2 17.01 14.78 -16.07
CA ALA A 2 16.02 15.38 -15.17
C ALA A 2 14.65 14.66 -15.14
N THR A 3 14.23 14.05 -16.25
CA THR A 3 12.87 13.48 -16.35
C THR A 3 12.68 12.21 -15.50
N SER A 4 13.69 11.33 -15.44
CA SER A 4 13.65 10.11 -14.59
C SER A 4 13.54 10.47 -13.11
N ASN A 5 14.30 11.47 -12.65
CA ASN A 5 14.26 11.98 -11.28
C ASN A 5 12.87 12.52 -10.89
N THR A 6 12.18 13.22 -11.78
CA THR A 6 10.82 13.70 -11.50
C THR A 6 9.84 12.55 -11.24
N PHE A 7 9.96 11.45 -11.97
CA PHE A 7 9.13 10.27 -11.75
C PHE A 7 9.50 9.55 -10.46
N PHE A 8 10.79 9.42 -10.15
CA PHE A 8 11.24 8.82 -8.90
C PHE A 8 10.80 9.62 -7.67
N ASN A 9 10.95 10.95 -7.68
CA ASN A 9 10.49 11.80 -6.58
C ASN A 9 8.98 11.67 -6.34
N LYS A 10 8.17 11.72 -7.41
CA LYS A 10 6.73 11.49 -7.31
C LYS A 10 6.39 10.09 -6.77
N GLY A 11 7.11 9.07 -7.22
CA GLY A 11 6.95 7.70 -6.73
C GLY A 11 7.25 7.60 -5.23
N ILE A 12 8.30 8.27 -4.76
CA ILE A 12 8.70 8.30 -3.35
C ILE A 12 7.66 8.99 -2.48
N ASP A 13 7.14 10.15 -2.91
CA ASP A 13 6.08 10.84 -2.18
C ASP A 13 4.84 9.95 -2.00
N ILE A 14 4.46 9.25 -3.07
CA ILE A 14 3.30 8.36 -3.03
C ILE A 14 3.58 7.11 -2.18
N VAL A 15 4.78 6.55 -2.22
CA VAL A 15 5.17 5.43 -1.33
C VAL A 15 5.10 5.83 0.13
N ASN A 16 5.57 7.04 0.49
CA ASN A 16 5.51 7.50 1.86
C ASN A 16 4.06 7.53 2.35
N GLN A 17 3.15 8.08 1.54
CA GLN A 17 1.71 8.05 1.82
C GLN A 17 1.12 6.63 1.84
N ALA A 18 1.63 5.71 1.02
CA ALA A 18 1.20 4.31 1.00
C ALA A 18 1.58 3.62 2.32
N VAL A 19 2.82 3.83 2.76
CA VAL A 19 3.37 3.32 4.01
C VAL A 19 2.63 3.89 5.22
N GLU A 20 2.29 5.18 5.20
CA GLU A 20 1.47 5.80 6.25
C GLU A 20 0.08 5.18 6.33
N ALA A 21 -0.57 4.98 5.17
CA ALA A 21 -1.88 4.32 5.11
C ALA A 21 -1.81 2.85 5.55
N ASP A 22 -0.75 2.13 5.18
CA ASP A 22 -0.49 0.74 5.56
C ASP A 22 -0.33 0.60 7.08
N ASN A 23 0.51 1.45 7.67
CA ASN A 23 0.71 1.53 9.12
C ASN A 23 -0.56 1.97 9.87
N ALA A 24 -1.47 2.70 9.22
CA ALA A 24 -2.76 3.10 9.79
C ALA A 24 -3.84 2.01 9.65
N GLY A 25 -3.52 0.86 9.05
CA GLY A 25 -4.48 -0.21 8.75
C GLY A 25 -5.47 0.14 7.64
N ASN A 26 -5.19 1.18 6.85
CA ASN A 26 -5.98 1.57 5.69
C ASN A 26 -5.49 0.83 4.44
N PHE A 27 -5.64 -0.50 4.44
CA PHE A 27 -5.02 -1.40 3.46
C PHE A 27 -5.49 -1.18 2.02
N ASP A 28 -6.76 -0.85 1.78
CA ASP A 28 -7.29 -0.54 0.44
C ASP A 28 -6.62 0.70 -0.17
N GLU A 29 -6.50 1.75 0.64
CA GLU A 29 -5.84 2.99 0.28
C GLU A 29 -4.33 2.78 0.10
N ALA A 30 -3.70 2.02 1.00
CA ALA A 30 -2.29 1.65 0.91
C ALA A 30 -1.99 0.91 -0.39
N TYR A 31 -2.77 -0.13 -0.71
CA TYR A 31 -2.62 -0.90 -1.94
C TYR A 31 -2.72 -0.02 -3.20
N THR A 32 -3.73 0.85 -3.24
CA THR A 32 -3.94 1.79 -4.35
C THR A 32 -2.74 2.73 -4.54
N LYS A 33 -2.22 3.28 -3.43
CA LYS A 33 -1.04 4.14 -3.48
C LYS A 33 0.23 3.39 -3.86
N TYR A 34 0.43 2.16 -3.37
CA TYR A 34 1.55 1.32 -3.78
C TYR A 34 1.55 1.08 -5.29
N LYS A 35 0.41 0.74 -5.90
CA LYS A 35 0.30 0.59 -7.36
C LYS A 35 0.70 1.86 -8.10
N ARG A 36 0.18 3.01 -7.70
CA ARG A 36 0.47 4.30 -8.34
C ARG A 36 1.95 4.67 -8.21
N ALA A 37 2.56 4.42 -7.06
CA ALA A 37 3.99 4.62 -6.87
C ALA A 37 4.82 3.73 -7.81
N LEU A 38 4.46 2.45 -7.93
CA LEU A 38 5.14 1.49 -8.81
C LEU A 38 5.09 1.94 -10.28
N GLU A 39 3.96 2.45 -10.74
CA GLU A 39 3.84 3.03 -12.10
C GLU A 39 4.85 4.16 -12.33
N HIS A 40 4.98 5.08 -11.37
CA HIS A 40 5.96 6.16 -11.45
C HIS A 40 7.41 5.63 -11.47
N PHE A 41 7.75 4.66 -10.63
CA PHE A 41 9.09 4.05 -10.65
C PHE A 41 9.38 3.36 -11.99
N MET A 42 8.41 2.66 -12.59
CA MET A 42 8.58 2.00 -13.88
C MET A 42 8.86 2.99 -15.00
N ILE A 43 8.16 4.14 -15.03
CA ILE A 43 8.42 5.21 -16.00
C ILE A 43 9.82 5.81 -15.81
N GLY A 44 10.24 6.02 -14.55
CA GLY A 44 11.57 6.51 -14.24
C GLY A 44 12.67 5.52 -14.67
N LEU A 45 12.48 4.23 -14.39
CA LEU A 45 13.40 3.13 -14.74
C LEU A 45 13.59 2.98 -16.26
N LYS A 46 12.56 3.29 -17.05
CA LYS A 46 12.64 3.30 -18.52
C LYS A 46 13.64 4.33 -19.05
N HIS A 47 13.85 5.43 -18.31
CA HIS A 47 14.70 6.54 -18.70
C HIS A 47 16.01 6.63 -17.89
N GLU A 48 16.21 5.72 -16.94
CA GLU A 48 17.42 5.67 -16.12
C GLU A 48 18.56 4.99 -16.88
N LYS A 49 19.70 5.68 -16.96
CA LYS A 49 20.89 5.23 -17.70
C LYS A 49 21.95 4.65 -16.79
N ASN A 50 21.99 5.06 -15.52
CA ASN A 50 22.97 4.58 -14.57
C ASN A 50 22.57 3.17 -14.07
N PRO A 51 23.36 2.12 -14.37
CA PRO A 51 23.03 0.75 -14.00
C PRO A 51 22.99 0.52 -12.49
N SER A 52 23.85 1.20 -11.72
CA SER A 52 23.87 1.10 -10.26
C SER A 52 22.63 1.73 -9.62
N THR A 53 22.23 2.91 -10.11
CA THR A 53 20.97 3.57 -9.72
C THR A 53 19.78 2.68 -10.07
N LYS A 54 19.75 2.14 -11.29
CA LYS A 54 18.69 1.24 -11.76
C LYS A 54 18.56 0.00 -10.88
N ALA A 55 19.66 -0.68 -10.57
CA ALA A 55 19.67 -1.86 -9.70
C ALA A 55 19.15 -1.54 -8.30
N THR A 56 19.54 -0.40 -7.74
CA THR A 56 19.09 0.06 -6.42
C THR A 56 17.59 0.34 -6.41
N ILE A 57 17.08 1.05 -7.41
CA ILE A 57 15.65 1.36 -7.53
C ILE A 57 14.84 0.08 -7.75
N LEU A 58 15.30 -0.83 -8.62
CA LEU A 58 14.63 -2.11 -8.85
C LEU A 58 14.48 -2.93 -7.57
N LYS A 59 15.54 -3.07 -6.78
CA LYS A 59 15.49 -3.79 -5.50
C LYS A 59 14.44 -3.22 -4.53
N ARG A 60 14.23 -1.90 -4.55
CA ARG A 60 13.21 -1.25 -3.70
C ARG A 60 11.81 -1.40 -4.26
N VAL A 61 11.66 -1.25 -5.58
CA VAL A 61 10.39 -1.48 -6.30
C VAL A 61 9.89 -2.90 -6.06
N GLU A 62 10.78 -3.89 -6.09
CA GLU A 62 10.47 -5.28 -5.75
C GLU A 62 9.87 -5.40 -4.34
N GLY A 63 10.47 -4.78 -3.34
CA GLY A 63 9.91 -4.76 -1.97
C GLY A 63 8.51 -4.14 -1.89
N TYR A 64 8.23 -3.08 -2.65
CA TYR A 64 6.90 -2.48 -2.71
C TYR A 64 5.89 -3.31 -3.49
N MET A 65 6.32 -4.03 -4.53
CA MET A 65 5.48 -5.00 -5.25
C MET A 65 5.06 -6.12 -4.31
N VAL A 66 6.01 -6.74 -3.61
CA VAL A 66 5.73 -7.81 -2.64
C VAL A 66 4.75 -7.31 -1.57
N ARG A 67 4.95 -6.10 -1.03
CA ARG A 67 4.01 -5.54 -0.05
C ARG A 67 2.61 -5.34 -0.63
N ALA A 68 2.50 -4.82 -1.85
CA ALA A 68 1.22 -4.66 -2.52
C ALA A 68 0.52 -6.01 -2.77
N GLU A 69 1.27 -7.06 -3.12
CA GLU A 69 0.73 -8.41 -3.29
C GLU A 69 0.24 -9.02 -1.97
N GLN A 70 0.98 -8.81 -0.88
CA GLN A 70 0.56 -9.21 0.46
C GLN A 70 -0.75 -8.53 0.86
N LEU A 71 -0.85 -7.21 0.66
CA LEU A 71 -2.07 -6.44 0.92
C LEU A 71 -3.24 -6.96 0.10
N ASN A 72 -3.04 -7.20 -1.20
CA ASN A 72 -4.10 -7.72 -2.08
C ASN A 72 -4.56 -9.12 -1.66
N THR A 73 -3.63 -10.02 -1.37
CA THR A 73 -3.94 -11.39 -0.94
C THR A 73 -4.74 -11.38 0.35
N ALA A 74 -4.26 -10.62 1.34
CA ALA A 74 -4.89 -10.54 2.64
C ALA A 74 -6.31 -9.94 2.54
N MET A 75 -6.52 -8.94 1.67
CA MET A 75 -7.84 -8.37 1.37
C MET A 75 -8.79 -9.37 0.66
N GLU A 76 -8.28 -10.18 -0.26
CA GLU A 76 -9.06 -11.21 -0.94
C GLU A 76 -9.44 -12.36 0.01
N GLU A 77 -8.53 -12.78 0.89
CA GLU A 77 -8.81 -13.77 1.94
C GLU A 77 -9.87 -13.27 2.92
N SER A 78 -9.79 -12.00 3.30
CA SER A 78 -10.81 -11.30 4.11
C SER A 78 -12.19 -11.31 3.44
N LYS A 79 -12.27 -11.02 2.13
CA LYS A 79 -13.54 -11.09 1.38
C LYS A 79 -14.06 -12.52 1.22
N ALA A 80 -13.18 -13.50 1.07
CA ALA A 80 -13.56 -14.90 0.97
C ALA A 80 -14.12 -15.45 2.30
N GLN A 81 -13.59 -15.00 3.45
CA GLN A 81 -14.10 -15.37 4.77
C GLN A 81 -15.44 -14.70 5.09
N GLY A 82 -15.67 -13.45 4.67
CA GLY A 82 -16.97 -12.79 4.81
C GLY A 82 -18.10 -13.50 4.05
N LYS A 83 -17.82 -14.12 2.90
CA LYS A 83 -18.82 -14.88 2.13
C LYS A 83 -19.20 -16.24 2.72
N LYS A 84 -18.41 -16.81 3.64
CA LYS A 84 -18.78 -18.07 4.33
C LYS A 84 -19.70 -17.85 5.54
N ALA A 85 -19.91 -16.62 5.98
CA ALA A 85 -20.83 -16.32 7.07
C ALA A 85 -22.29 -16.16 6.61
N GLU A 86 -22.56 -15.97 5.31
CA GLU A 86 -23.93 -15.77 4.78
C GLU A 86 -24.61 -17.07 4.30
N ASP A 87 -23.87 -18.17 4.13
CA ASP A 87 -24.39 -19.47 3.64
C ASP A 87 -24.40 -20.59 4.71
N SER A 88 -24.27 -20.24 5.99
CA SER A 88 -24.44 -21.20 7.10
C SER A 88 -25.25 -20.62 8.25
N GLY A 89 -26.42 -20.07 7.90
CA GLY A 89 -27.51 -19.78 8.83
C GLY A 89 -28.63 -20.80 8.65
N GLY A 90 -28.47 -21.99 9.25
CA GLY A 90 -29.52 -23.00 9.33
C GLY A 90 -30.82 -22.44 9.93
N GLY A 91 -31.95 -22.95 9.45
CA GLY A 91 -33.28 -22.46 9.78
C GLY A 91 -33.69 -22.55 11.25
N GLY A 92 -34.71 -21.77 11.61
CA GLY A 92 -35.42 -21.92 12.88
C GLY A 92 -36.08 -20.64 13.40
N ALA A 93 -37.34 -20.44 13.00
CA ALA A 93 -38.44 -19.79 13.72
C ALA A 93 -38.21 -18.58 14.65
N ALA A 94 -38.81 -17.45 14.24
CA ALA A 94 -39.68 -16.55 15.03
C ALA A 94 -39.23 -16.07 16.43
N SER A 95 -38.97 -14.76 16.57
CA SER A 95 -39.74 -13.91 17.48
C SER A 95 -39.51 -12.41 17.21
N LEU A 96 -40.60 -11.65 17.33
CA LEU A 96 -40.73 -10.20 17.22
C LEU A 96 -39.86 -9.41 18.22
N SER A 97 -39.34 -8.26 17.79
CA SER A 97 -39.35 -6.92 18.46
C SER A 97 -38.14 -6.11 17.98
N LYS A 98 -38.30 -5.14 17.08
CA LYS A 98 -38.64 -3.73 17.32
C LYS A 98 -37.46 -2.84 17.77
N ASP A 99 -37.19 -1.85 16.90
CA ASP A 99 -36.54 -0.55 17.12
C ASP A 99 -34.99 -0.43 17.21
N LYS A 100 -34.46 0.25 16.18
CA LYS A 100 -33.36 1.23 16.16
C LYS A 100 -32.01 0.81 16.77
N LYS A 101 -31.03 0.56 15.89
CA LYS A 101 -29.76 1.32 15.78
C LYS A 101 -28.95 0.84 14.57
N ALA A 102 -29.24 1.41 13.40
CA ALA A 102 -28.35 1.29 12.24
C ALA A 102 -27.12 2.18 12.49
N GLY A 103 -25.91 1.60 12.42
CA GLY A 103 -24.66 2.35 12.45
C GLY A 103 -23.51 1.80 13.30
N ALA A 104 -23.52 0.52 13.71
CA ALA A 104 -22.46 -0.05 14.57
C ALA A 104 -21.92 -1.42 14.12
N GLU A 105 -22.27 -1.92 12.94
CA GLU A 105 -21.79 -3.22 12.43
C GLU A 105 -20.61 -3.10 11.46
N GLU A 106 -20.56 -2.08 10.60
CA GLU A 106 -19.44 -1.88 9.66
C GLU A 106 -18.09 -1.66 10.37
N ASP A 107 -18.10 -1.03 11.55
CA ASP A 107 -16.89 -0.70 12.30
C ASP A 107 -16.26 -1.94 12.98
N LYS A 108 -17.09 -2.89 13.44
CA LYS A 108 -16.61 -4.13 14.07
C LYS A 108 -16.04 -5.12 13.07
N GLU A 109 -16.70 -5.26 11.92
CA GLU A 109 -16.23 -6.08 10.81
C GLU A 109 -14.91 -5.51 10.28
N SER A 110 -14.85 -4.22 9.96
CA SER A 110 -13.62 -3.55 9.51
C SER A 110 -12.49 -3.68 10.52
N SER A 111 -12.76 -3.57 11.82
CA SER A 111 -11.74 -3.70 12.86
C SER A 111 -11.24 -5.14 13.03
N LYS A 112 -12.09 -6.15 12.89
CA LYS A 112 -11.68 -7.57 12.90
C LYS A 112 -10.85 -7.91 11.67
N LEU A 113 -11.29 -7.45 10.49
CA LEU A 113 -10.57 -7.62 9.24
C LEU A 113 -9.20 -6.94 9.36
N LYS A 114 -9.13 -5.72 9.87
CA LYS A 114 -7.86 -5.02 10.13
C LYS A 114 -6.93 -5.81 11.05
N ASN A 115 -7.43 -6.30 12.19
CA ASN A 115 -6.63 -7.11 13.11
C ASN A 115 -6.14 -8.44 12.48
N GLN A 116 -6.97 -9.10 11.67
CA GLN A 116 -6.58 -10.32 10.97
C GLN A 116 -5.53 -10.03 9.88
N LEU A 117 -5.69 -8.93 9.15
CA LEU A 117 -4.75 -8.46 8.13
C LEU A 117 -3.40 -8.10 8.78
N GLU A 118 -3.41 -7.34 9.87
CA GLU A 118 -2.19 -7.01 10.63
C GLU A 118 -1.49 -8.27 11.16
N SER A 119 -2.24 -9.27 11.63
CA SER A 119 -1.67 -10.54 12.09
C SER A 119 -1.11 -11.41 10.97
N ALA A 120 -1.66 -11.33 9.75
CA ALA A 120 -1.20 -12.13 8.62
C ALA A 120 0.02 -11.51 7.92
N ILE A 121 0.22 -10.20 8.10
CA ILE A 121 1.16 -9.42 7.32
C ILE A 121 2.43 -9.13 8.15
N VAL A 122 3.47 -9.96 7.97
CA VAL A 122 4.81 -9.70 8.53
C VAL A 122 5.43 -8.49 7.82
N SER A 123 5.62 -7.38 8.53
CA SER A 123 6.15 -6.12 7.97
C SER A 123 7.68 -6.05 8.01
N GLU A 124 8.36 -6.77 7.12
CA GLU A 124 9.77 -6.50 6.83
C GLU A 124 9.89 -5.25 5.94
N LYS A 125 9.83 -4.08 6.57
CA LYS A 125 9.96 -2.79 5.89
C LYS A 125 11.34 -2.68 5.22
N PRO A 126 11.43 -2.32 3.93
CA PRO A 126 12.72 -2.04 3.31
C PRO A 126 13.33 -0.77 3.92
N ASN A 127 14.32 -0.94 4.80
CA ASN A 127 14.96 0.15 5.53
C ASN A 127 16.10 0.79 4.71
N ILE A 128 15.78 1.42 3.58
CA ILE A 128 16.78 2.08 2.73
C ILE A 128 16.35 3.53 2.45
N LYS A 129 17.25 4.47 2.78
CA LYS A 129 17.02 5.92 2.59
C LYS A 129 17.07 6.28 1.12
N TRP A 130 16.05 7.00 0.64
CA TRP A 130 15.96 7.38 -0.77
C TRP A 130 17.04 8.36 -1.22
N ASP A 131 17.55 9.19 -0.30
CA ASP A 131 18.68 10.11 -0.50
C ASP A 131 19.99 9.44 -0.97
N ASP A 132 20.22 8.17 -0.62
CA ASP A 132 21.47 7.47 -0.97
C ASP A 132 21.51 6.98 -2.43
N VAL A 133 20.44 7.19 -3.20
CA VAL A 133 20.40 6.86 -4.63
C VAL A 133 20.99 8.02 -5.41
N ALA A 134 22.18 7.81 -5.98
CA ALA A 134 22.92 8.80 -6.75
C ALA A 134 22.02 9.57 -7.72
N GLY A 135 21.87 10.88 -7.50
CA GLY A 135 21.07 11.79 -8.32
C GLY A 135 19.71 12.19 -7.77
N LEU A 136 19.22 11.57 -6.68
CA LEU A 136 17.99 12.00 -6.01
C LEU A 136 18.19 13.27 -5.16
N THR A 137 19.36 13.41 -4.53
CA THR A 137 19.80 14.59 -3.76
C THR A 137 19.97 15.84 -4.63
N ALA A 138 20.49 15.69 -5.85
CA ALA A 138 20.69 16.80 -6.77
C ALA A 138 19.38 17.52 -7.18
N ALA A 139 18.22 16.86 -7.02
CA ALA A 139 16.92 17.50 -7.26
C ALA A 139 16.48 18.44 -6.11
N LYS A 140 17.07 18.32 -4.92
CA LYS A 140 16.76 19.18 -3.76
C LYS A 140 17.71 20.37 -3.62
N GLU A 141 18.87 20.33 -4.29
CA GLU A 141 19.86 21.41 -4.36
C GLU A 141 19.94 22.03 -5.78
N ALA A 142 18.78 22.38 -6.37
CA ALA A 142 18.80 23.36 -7.45
C ALA A 142 19.00 24.74 -6.80
N PRO A 143 20.12 25.46 -7.06
CA PRO A 143 20.43 26.70 -6.36
C PRO A 143 19.37 27.76 -6.71
N LYS A 144 18.78 28.34 -5.66
CA LYS A 144 18.15 29.66 -5.73
C LYS A 144 19.25 30.71 -5.93
N GLU A 145 19.75 30.84 -7.14
CA GLU A 145 20.58 31.97 -7.55
C GLU A 145 20.14 32.45 -8.94
N ALA A 146 19.11 33.30 -8.94
CA ALA A 146 18.91 34.52 -9.74
C ALA A 146 17.53 35.10 -9.42
#